data_AF-A0A6B3HB01-F1
#
_entry.id   AF-A0A6B3HB01-F1
#
_cell.length_a   1.000
_cell.length_b   1.000
_cell.length_c   1.000
_cell.angle_alpha   90.00
_cell.angle_beta   90.00
_cell.angle_gamma   90.00
#
_symmetry.space_group_name_H-M   'P 1'
#
loop_
_entity.id
_entity.type
_entity.pdbx_description
1 polymer ?
#
loop_
_entity_poly.entity_id
_entity_poly.type
_entity_poly.pdbx_seq_one_letter_code
_entity_poly.pdbx_strand_id
1 'polypeptide(L)' 'AIEIGHIFQLGRKYADTFQLDVLGQQGKPVRVTMGSYGIGVSRAVAALTEQTADDKGLCWPREIAPADVHVVAAGKALQT' A
#
# COMPACT_ATOMS: atom_id res chain seq x y z
N ALA A 1 -7.99 -5.87 14.74
CA ALA A 1 -6.80 -5.54 13.92
C ALA A 1 -7.13 -5.81 12.47
N ILE A 2 -6.80 -4.89 11.56
CA ILE A 2 -7.05 -5.04 10.11
C ILE A 2 -5.75 -5.44 9.44
N GLU A 3 -5.73 -6.56 8.70
CA GLU A 3 -4.54 -6.96 7.94
C GLU A 3 -4.41 -6.07 6.68
N ILE A 4 -3.40 -5.22 6.67
CA ILE A 4 -3.08 -4.31 5.56
C ILE A 4 -1.88 -4.78 4.73
N GLY A 5 -1.17 -5.82 5.17
CA GLY A 5 -0.04 -6.37 4.44
C GLY A 5 0.37 -7.73 4.96
N HIS A 6 1.08 -8.46 4.10
CA HIS A 6 1.56 -9.81 4.38
C HIS A 6 2.88 -10.05 3.66
N ILE A 7 3.79 -10.75 4.34
CA ILE A 7 5.07 -11.18 3.80
C ILE A 7 5.14 -12.69 3.89
N PHE A 8 5.70 -13.35 2.86
CA PHE A 8 5.69 -14.80 2.79
C PHE A 8 6.97 -15.34 2.16
N GLN A 9 7.55 -16.36 2.79
CA GLN A 9 8.66 -17.12 2.23
C GLN A 9 8.11 -18.12 1.21
N LEU A 10 8.05 -17.72 -0.06
CA LEU A 10 7.57 -18.57 -1.16
C LEU A 10 8.45 -19.81 -1.37
N GLY A 11 9.72 -19.73 -0.97
CA GLY A 11 10.68 -20.80 -1.18
C GLY A 11 10.92 -20.98 -2.68
N ARG A 12 10.80 -22.21 -3.17
CA ARG A 12 11.07 -22.55 -4.59
C ARG A 12 9.83 -22.94 -5.38
N LYS A 13 8.64 -22.93 -4.77
CA LYS A 13 7.38 -23.42 -5.38
C LYS A 13 7.17 -22.99 -6.84
N TYR A 14 7.26 -21.68 -7.10
CA TYR A 14 7.06 -21.15 -8.46
C TYR A 14 8.30 -21.27 -9.33
N ALA A 15 9.49 -21.08 -8.76
CA ALA A 15 10.73 -21.29 -9.50
C ALA A 15 10.85 -22.74 -10.01
N ASP A 16 10.37 -23.72 -9.24
CA ASP A 16 10.29 -25.13 -9.62
C ASP A 16 9.29 -25.37 -10.76
N THR A 17 8.13 -24.73 -10.67
CA THR A 17 7.07 -24.83 -11.68
C THR A 17 7.51 -24.24 -13.03
N PHE A 18 8.18 -23.09 -13.00
CA PHE A 18 8.60 -22.36 -14.19
C PHE A 18 10.02 -22.71 -14.66
N GLN A 19 10.71 -23.62 -13.95
CA GLN A 19 12.10 -23.98 -14.22
C GLN A 19 13.01 -22.74 -14.27
N LEU A 20 12.80 -21.82 -13.32
CA LEU A 20 13.55 -20.57 -13.23
C LEU A 20 14.88 -20.79 -12.51
N ASP A 21 15.95 -20.81 -13.30
CA ASP A 21 17.32 -20.94 -12.83
C ASP A 21 18.15 -19.69 -13.18
N VAL A 22 19.16 -19.41 -12.36
CA VAL A 22 20.18 -18.39 -12.62
C VAL A 22 21.57 -19.03 -12.58
N LEU A 23 22.56 -18.39 -13.21
CA LEU A 23 23.95 -18.85 -13.11
C LEU A 23 24.50 -18.55 -11.72
N GLY A 24 24.80 -19.59 -10.95
CA GLY A 24 25.48 -19.46 -9.66
C GLY A 24 26.95 -19.07 -9.82
N GLN A 25 27.60 -18.77 -8.70
CA GLN A 25 29.02 -18.36 -8.66
C GLN A 25 29.99 -19.34 -9.37
N GLN A 26 29.65 -20.63 -9.40
CA GLN A 26 30.47 -21.68 -10.03
C GLN A 26 30.12 -21.91 -11.51
N GLY A 27 29.31 -21.04 -12.13
CA GLY A 27 28.87 -21.23 -13.50
C GLY A 27 27.84 -22.35 -13.67
N LYS A 28 27.22 -22.83 -12.59
CA LYS A 28 26.20 -23.88 -12.62
C LYS A 28 24.80 -23.28 -12.40
N PRO A 29 23.75 -23.81 -13.04
CA PRO A 29 22.38 -23.40 -12.77
C PRO A 29 22.01 -23.59 -11.30
N VAL A 30 21.36 -22.58 -10.70
CA VAL A 30 20.83 -22.61 -9.34
C VAL A 30 19.38 -22.13 -9.37
N ARG A 31 18.49 -22.94 -8.77
CA ARG A 31 17.07 -22.62 -8.59
C ARG A 31 16.88 -21.40 -7.69
N VAL A 32 16.14 -20.41 -8.17
CA VAL A 32 15.87 -19.17 -7.42
C VAL A 32 15.01 -19.45 -6.18
N THR A 33 15.40 -18.86 -5.04
CA THR A 33 14.57 -18.85 -3.83
C THR A 33 13.81 -17.52 -3.77
N MET A 34 12.50 -17.58 -3.54
CA MET A 34 11.58 -16.48 -3.72
C MET A 34 10.93 -16.05 -2.39
N GLY A 35 10.66 -14.76 -2.29
CA GLY A 35 9.77 -14.16 -1.29
C GLY A 35 8.62 -13.42 -1.98
N SER A 36 7.53 -13.22 -1.27
CA SER A 36 6.41 -12.37 -1.70
C SER A 36 6.09 -11.36 -0.61
N TYR A 37 5.75 -10.14 -1.03
CA TYR A 37 5.45 -9.02 -0.17
C TYR A 37 4.25 -8.28 -0.75
N GLY A 38 3.19 -8.14 0.03
CA GLY A 38 1.96 -7.50 -0.41
C GLY A 38 1.50 -6.46 0.61
N ILE A 39 1.08 -5.31 0.11
CA ILE A 39 0.38 -4.28 0.88
C ILE A 39 -0.94 -3.99 0.15
N GLY A 40 -2.06 -4.04 0.88
CA GLY A 40 -3.34 -3.64 0.35
C GLY A 40 -3.47 -2.12 0.35
N VAL A 41 -2.92 -1.44 -0.67
CA VAL A 41 -2.87 0.04 -0.72
C VAL A 41 -4.26 0.66 -0.59
N SER A 42 -5.25 0.20 -1.38
CA SER A 42 -6.63 0.70 -1.28
C SER A 42 -7.28 0.35 0.07
N ARG A 43 -6.91 -0.80 0.67
CA ARG A 43 -7.39 -1.20 1.99
C ARG A 43 -6.79 -0.31 3.08
N ALA A 44 -5.53 0.11 2.93
CA ALA A 44 -4.87 0.99 3.88
C ALA A 44 -5.62 2.33 4.02
N VAL A 45 -6.12 2.88 2.92
CA VAL A 45 -6.95 4.11 2.93
C VAL A 45 -8.19 3.93 3.83
N ALA A 46 -8.93 2.83 3.66
CA ALA A 46 -10.10 2.54 4.51
C ALA A 46 -9.71 2.28 5.98
N ALA A 47 -8.63 1.53 6.21
CA ALA A 47 -8.15 1.23 7.55
C ALA A 47 -7.68 2.47 8.31
N LEU A 48 -7.16 3.48 7.60
CA LEU A 48 -6.81 4.78 8.16
C LEU A 48 -8.08 5.56 8.54
N THR A 49 -9.05 5.64 7.64
CA THR A 49 -10.35 6.26 7.91
C THR A 49 -11.01 5.72 9.17
N GLU A 50 -11.06 4.39 9.34
CA GLU A 50 -11.65 3.74 10.52
C GLU A 50 -10.95 4.12 11.84
N GLN A 51 -9.65 4.48 11.78
CA GLN A 51 -8.86 4.81 12.96
C GLN A 51 -8.83 6.30 13.27
N THR A 52 -9.03 7.16 12.28
CA THR A 52 -8.80 8.59 12.41
C THR A 52 -10.06 9.45 12.28
N ALA A 53 -11.17 8.91 11.76
CA ALA A 53 -12.43 9.64 11.67
C ALA A 53 -12.95 10.11 13.04
N ASP A 54 -13.64 11.26 13.03
CA ASP A 54 -14.34 11.82 14.18
C ASP A 54 -15.83 12.01 13.86
N ASP A 55 -16.59 12.59 14.80
CA ASP A 55 -18.02 12.83 14.65
C ASP A 55 -18.38 13.76 13.47
N LYS A 56 -17.41 14.49 12.91
CA LYS A 56 -17.60 15.40 11.77
C LYS A 56 -17.21 14.75 10.43
N GLY A 57 -16.54 13.60 10.47
CA GLY A 57 -16.20 12.80 9.29
C GLY A 57 -14.73 12.41 9.22
N LEU A 58 -14.19 12.39 8.00
CA LEU A 58 -12.81 11.97 7.74
C LEU A 58 -11.81 12.99 8.30
N CYS A 59 -10.90 12.54 9.15
CA CYS A 59 -9.76 13.33 9.61
C CYS A 59 -8.46 12.66 9.12
N TRP A 60 -7.81 13.25 8.13
CA TRP A 60 -6.63 12.65 7.50
C TRP A 60 -5.34 12.99 8.28
N PRO A 61 -4.43 12.02 8.47
CA PRO A 61 -3.04 12.32 8.82
C PRO A 61 -2.41 13.24 7.78
N ARG A 62 -1.49 14.11 8.22
CA ARG A 62 -0.90 15.15 7.37
C ARG A 62 -0.20 14.59 6.13
N GLU A 63 0.44 13.44 6.27
CA GLU A 63 1.26 12.81 5.23
C GLU A 63 0.45 12.31 4.04
N ILE A 64 -0.87 12.13 4.21
CA ILE A 64 -1.77 11.54 3.22
C ILE A 64 -3.04 12.36 2.99
N ALA A 65 -3.11 13.56 3.58
CA ALA A 65 -4.25 14.45 3.38
C ALA A 65 -4.36 14.82 1.89
N PRO A 66 -5.58 14.83 1.30
CA PRO A 66 -5.76 15.21 -0.10
C PRO A 66 -5.30 16.64 -0.42
N ALA A 67 -5.33 17.51 0.59
CA ALA A 67 -4.77 18.86 0.57
C ALA A 67 -4.34 19.25 1.99
N ASP A 68 -3.25 20.00 2.11
CA ASP A 68 -2.81 20.53 3.41
C ASP A 68 -3.78 21.56 4.00
N VAL A 69 -4.38 22.39 3.13
CA VAL A 69 -5.30 23.47 3.52
C VAL A 69 -6.43 23.58 2.49
N HIS A 70 -7.66 23.71 2.97
CA HIS A 70 -8.83 24.02 2.15
C HIS A 70 -9.27 25.48 2.41
N VAL A 71 -8.97 26.38 1.46
CA VAL A 71 -9.35 27.80 1.57
C VAL A 71 -10.74 28.01 1.01
N VAL A 72 -11.62 28.63 1.79
CA VAL A 72 -13.01 28.94 1.38
C VAL A 72 -13.26 30.45 1.51
N ALA A 73 -13.68 31.09 0.42
CA ALA A 73 -14.08 32.49 0.43
C ALA A 73 -15.53 32.63 0.93
N ALA A 74 -15.73 33.22 2.10
CA ALA A 74 -17.05 33.35 2.74
C ALA A 74 -17.85 34.59 2.26
N GLY A 75 -17.41 35.28 1.21
CA GLY A 75 -18.04 36.52 0.76
C GLY A 75 -19.48 36.32 0.31
N LYS A 76 -20.36 37.29 0.60
CA LYS A 76 -21.69 37.38 -0.04
C LYS A 76 -21.46 37.61 -1.54
N ALA A 77 -22.07 36.79 -2.39
CA ALA A 77 -22.26 37.17 -3.79
C ALA A 77 -22.94 38.55 -3.81
N LEU A 78 -22.43 39.48 -4.62
CA LEU A 78 -23.14 40.73 -4.89
C LEU A 78 -24.50 40.34 -5.44
N GLN A 79 -25.57 40.65 -4.70
CA GLN A 79 -26.93 40.64 -5.21
C GLN A 79 -27.00 41.76 -6.25
N THR A 80 -26.68 41.44 -7.50
CA THR A 80 -27.09 42.23 -8.67
C THR A 80 -28.49 41.83 -9.09
#